data_AF-A0A2W6ZLP2-F1
#
_entry.id   AF-A0A2W6ZLP2-F1
#
_cell.length_a   1.000
_cell.length_b   1.000
_cell.length_c   1.000
_cell.angle_alpha   90.00
_cell.angle_beta   90.00
_cell.angle_gamma   90.00
#
_symmetry.space_group_name_H-M   'P 1'
#
loop_
_entity.id
_entity.type
_entity.pdbx_description
1 polymer ?
#
loop_
_entity_poly.entity_id
_entity_poly.type
_entity_poly.pdbx_seq_one_letter_code
_entity_poly.pdbx_strand_id
1 'polypeptide(L)'
;MSNHDDIGIIGVAPEAPARTAPEFDWTKEIVLERLAEGIKIVHRTAGRTGPRAFGNGMPTFLVFLDEELGKGYHESEPVRLPPSARQIKLAEEACEWPARFVADLRVREALHIWMAAKALRRPWQKLAEQRGWAKETAKRYRERAIYQVVTGLSAACIPVDRGKR
;
A
#
# COMPACT_ATOMS: atom_id res chain seq x y z
N MET A 1 -6.45 -62.51 -31.08
CA MET A 1 -6.65 -61.31 -31.91
C MET A 1 -7.21 -60.24 -30.99
N SER A 2 -6.31 -59.46 -30.40
CA SER A 2 -6.63 -58.32 -29.54
C SER A 2 -7.02 -57.14 -30.42
N ASN A 3 -8.10 -56.44 -30.08
CA ASN A 3 -8.23 -55.02 -30.40
C ASN A 3 -8.60 -54.29 -29.12
N HIS A 4 -7.63 -53.51 -28.65
CA HIS A 4 -7.79 -52.42 -27.71
C HIS A 4 -8.60 -51.32 -28.40
N ASP A 5 -9.73 -50.94 -27.82
CA ASP A 5 -10.33 -49.62 -28.06
C ASP A 5 -9.92 -48.70 -26.91
N ASP A 6 -8.73 -48.12 -27.05
CA ASP A 6 -8.25 -46.98 -26.28
C ASP A 6 -8.97 -45.72 -26.79
N ILE A 7 -10.07 -45.35 -26.12
CA ILE A 7 -10.71 -44.05 -26.32
C ILE A 7 -9.88 -43.01 -25.57
N GLY A 8 -9.02 -42.31 -26.32
CA GLY A 8 -8.22 -41.20 -25.85
C GLY A 8 -9.08 -40.12 -25.20
N ILE A 9 -8.90 -39.96 -23.88
CA ILE A 9 -9.37 -38.79 -23.14
C ILE A 9 -8.61 -37.58 -23.67
N ILE A 10 -9.30 -36.76 -24.46
CA ILE A 10 -8.82 -35.44 -24.88
C ILE A 10 -8.71 -34.59 -23.61
N GLY A 11 -7.47 -34.36 -23.16
CA GLY A 11 -7.17 -33.43 -22.09
C GLY A 11 -7.64 -32.04 -22.47
N VAL A 12 -8.76 -31.60 -21.89
CA VAL A 12 -9.19 -30.21 -21.91
C VAL A 12 -8.11 -29.41 -21.19
N ALA A 13 -7.35 -28.62 -21.94
CA ALA A 13 -6.39 -27.69 -21.37
C ALA A 13 -7.09 -26.80 -20.32
N PRO A 14 -6.50 -26.56 -19.15
CA PRO A 14 -7.11 -25.70 -18.15
C PRO A 14 -7.30 -24.31 -18.75
N GLU A 15 -8.57 -23.91 -18.89
CA GLU A 15 -9.00 -22.60 -19.34
C GLU A 15 -8.27 -21.54 -18.49
N ALA A 16 -7.44 -20.74 -19.14
CA ALA A 16 -6.71 -19.66 -18.47
C ALA A 16 -7.74 -18.79 -17.72
N PRO A 17 -7.50 -18.40 -16.46
CA PRO A 17 -8.50 -17.68 -15.68
C PRO A 17 -8.90 -16.42 -16.42
N ALA A 18 -10.19 -16.32 -16.77
CA ALA A 18 -10.78 -15.19 -17.44
C ALA A 18 -10.29 -13.89 -16.78
N ARG A 19 -9.66 -13.02 -17.57
CA ARG A 19 -9.30 -11.67 -17.12
C ARG A 19 -10.61 -10.99 -16.74
N THR A 20 -10.87 -10.84 -15.45
CA THR A 20 -12.07 -10.19 -14.93
C THR A 20 -12.18 -8.81 -15.55
N ALA A 21 -13.37 -8.46 -16.07
CA ALA A 21 -13.61 -7.14 -16.64
C ALA A 21 -13.30 -6.06 -15.58
N PRO A 22 -12.76 -4.89 -15.99
CA PRO A 22 -12.49 -3.81 -15.06
C PRO A 22 -13.80 -3.33 -14.41
N GLU A 23 -13.87 -3.40 -13.09
CA GLU A 23 -14.94 -2.76 -12.31
C GLU A 23 -14.59 -1.29 -12.10
N PHE A 24 -15.57 -0.38 -12.23
CA PHE A 24 -15.35 1.08 -12.14
C PHE A 24 -15.95 1.71 -10.87
N ASP A 25 -16.44 0.89 -9.96
CA ASP A 25 -17.18 1.34 -8.77
C ASP A 25 -16.23 1.78 -7.64
N TRP A 26 -15.72 3.01 -7.77
CA TRP A 26 -14.95 3.64 -6.70
C TRP A 26 -15.85 4.04 -5.53
N THR A 27 -15.55 3.49 -4.36
CA THR A 27 -16.17 3.91 -3.09
C THR A 27 -15.16 4.68 -2.24
N LYS A 28 -15.69 5.44 -1.27
CA LYS A 28 -14.88 6.16 -0.29
C LYS A 28 -13.94 5.21 0.47
N GLU A 29 -14.42 4.03 0.82
CA GLU A 29 -13.70 3.01 1.58
C GLU A 29 -12.50 2.49 0.77
N ILE A 30 -12.71 2.17 -0.50
CA ILE A 30 -11.65 1.69 -1.41
C ILE A 30 -10.60 2.79 -1.60
N VAL A 31 -11.00 4.04 -1.85
CA VAL A 31 -10.07 5.16 -1.99
C VAL A 31 -9.26 5.36 -0.72
N LEU A 32 -9.88 5.28 0.46
CA LEU A 32 -9.18 5.38 1.74
C LEU A 32 -8.18 4.24 1.95
N GLU A 33 -8.57 3.00 1.65
CA GLU A 33 -7.67 1.85 1.73
C GLU A 33 -6.45 2.05 0.83
N ARG A 34 -6.68 2.44 -0.43
CA ARG A 34 -5.63 2.65 -1.44
C ARG A 34 -4.69 3.79 -1.08
N LEU A 35 -5.21 4.94 -0.65
CA LEU A 35 -4.37 6.06 -0.20
C LEU A 35 -3.53 5.67 1.03
N ALA A 36 -4.12 4.92 1.98
CA ALA A 36 -3.42 4.48 3.17
C ALA A 36 -2.36 3.42 2.88
N GLU A 37 -2.62 2.49 1.96
CA GLU A 37 -1.65 1.51 1.50
C GLU A 37 -0.51 2.18 0.73
N GLY A 38 -0.86 3.04 -0.24
CA GLY A 38 0.09 3.74 -1.09
C GLY A 38 1.09 4.56 -0.28
N ILE A 39 0.61 5.41 0.64
CA ILE A 39 1.51 6.23 1.46
C ILE A 39 2.40 5.39 2.40
N LYS A 40 1.94 4.23 2.86
CA LYS A 40 2.78 3.32 3.66
C LYS A 40 3.86 2.68 2.81
N ILE A 41 3.55 2.28 1.59
CA ILE A 41 4.52 1.71 0.64
C ILE A 41 5.56 2.76 0.29
N VAL A 42 5.14 3.97 -0.09
CA VAL A 42 6.05 5.08 -0.41
C VAL A 42 6.92 5.41 0.81
N HIS A 43 6.35 5.56 1.99
CA HIS A 43 7.12 5.86 3.21
C HIS A 43 8.15 4.76 3.54
N ARG A 44 7.78 3.48 3.34
CA ARG A 44 8.68 2.35 3.58
C ARG A 44 9.81 2.27 2.55
N THR A 45 9.55 2.64 1.31
CA THR A 45 10.49 2.49 0.18
C THR A 45 11.37 3.73 -0.05
N ALA A 46 10.94 4.91 0.40
CA ALA A 46 11.70 6.16 0.28
C ALA A 46 13.05 6.18 1.03
N GLY A 47 13.35 5.14 1.82
CA GLY A 47 14.62 4.98 2.51
C GLY A 47 14.82 5.97 3.65
N ARG A 48 15.99 5.93 4.28
CA ARG A 48 16.37 6.88 5.33
C ARG A 48 16.70 8.22 4.68
N THR A 49 15.95 9.26 5.02
CA THR A 49 16.26 10.62 4.55
C THR A 49 17.44 11.16 5.36
N GLY A 50 18.61 11.27 4.73
CA GLY A 50 19.84 11.82 5.33
C GLY A 50 21.03 10.87 5.26
N PRO A 51 22.27 11.38 5.41
CA PRO A 51 23.47 10.55 5.42
C PRO A 51 23.34 9.48 6.51
N ARG A 52 23.87 8.28 6.24
CA ARG A 52 23.99 7.23 7.25
C ARG A 52 24.71 7.84 8.45
N ALA A 53 23.99 8.04 9.55
CA ALA A 53 24.61 8.47 10.80
C ALA A 53 25.77 7.53 11.10
N PHE A 54 26.89 8.05 11.60
CA PHE A 54 28.08 7.27 11.96
C PHE A 54 27.64 6.04 12.77
N GLY A 55 27.63 4.88 12.11
CA GLY A 55 27.47 3.60 12.78
C GLY A 55 28.85 3.11 13.14
N ASN A 56 28.98 2.35 14.24
CA ASN A 56 30.22 1.66 14.56
C ASN A 56 30.67 0.88 13.31
N GLY A 57 31.78 1.28 12.70
CA GLY A 57 32.42 0.58 11.59
C GLY A 57 33.13 -0.70 12.03
N MET A 58 33.00 -1.07 13.30
CA MET A 58 33.47 -2.34 13.83
C MET A 58 32.51 -3.44 13.41
N PRO A 59 32.98 -4.49 12.71
CA PRO A 59 32.20 -5.70 12.54
C PRO A 59 31.75 -6.18 13.91
N THR A 60 30.45 -6.47 14.06
CA THR A 60 30.00 -7.30 15.19
C THR A 60 30.62 -8.66 14.97
N PHE A 61 31.78 -8.91 15.57
CA PHE A 61 32.31 -10.26 15.69
C PHE A 61 31.21 -11.08 16.35
N LEU A 62 30.71 -12.09 15.64
CA LEU A 62 29.77 -13.07 16.19
C LEU A 62 30.46 -13.69 17.41
N VAL A 63 30.06 -13.22 18.59
CA VAL A 63 30.54 -13.72 19.87
C VAL A 63 29.94 -15.12 20.01
N PHE A 64 30.79 -16.10 19.72
CA PHE A 64 30.71 -17.53 20.03
C PHE A 64 29.43 -18.27 19.64
N LEU A 65 29.54 -19.04 18.54
CA LEU A 65 28.60 -20.06 18.06
C LEU A 65 28.17 -21.07 19.14
N ASP A 66 28.98 -21.26 20.19
CA ASP A 66 28.69 -22.17 21.31
C ASP A 66 27.68 -21.60 22.34
N GLU A 67 27.52 -20.28 22.44
CA GLU A 67 26.63 -19.66 23.44
C GLU A 67 25.18 -19.48 22.93
N GLU A 68 25.00 -19.53 21.60
CA GLU A 68 23.69 -19.43 20.91
C GLU A 68 22.98 -20.79 20.78
N LEU A 69 23.71 -21.93 20.76
CA LEU A 69 23.08 -23.26 20.69
C LEU A 69 22.27 -23.61 21.96
N GLY A 70 22.59 -23.00 23.10
CA GLY A 70 21.90 -23.21 24.37
C GLY A 70 20.68 -22.32 24.61
N LYS A 71 20.49 -21.27 23.80
CA LYS A 71 19.37 -20.33 23.91
C LYS A 71 18.38 -20.65 22.80
N GLY A 72 17.33 -21.38 23.16
CA GLY A 72 16.33 -21.90 22.24
C GLY A 72 15.88 -20.87 21.19
N TYR A 73 15.84 -21.33 19.93
CA TYR A 73 15.24 -20.71 18.75
C TYR A 73 14.72 -19.29 19.00
N HIS A 74 15.59 -18.29 18.78
CA HIS A 74 15.14 -16.93 18.58
C HIS A 74 14.08 -16.93 17.48
N GLU A 75 12.89 -16.41 17.79
CA GLU A 75 11.86 -16.10 16.79
C GLU A 75 12.54 -15.33 15.67
N SER A 76 12.68 -15.96 14.50
CA SER A 76 13.26 -15.33 13.32
C SER A 76 12.53 -14.01 13.09
N GLU A 77 13.24 -12.88 13.12
CA GLU A 77 12.63 -11.58 12.82
C GLU A 77 11.87 -11.72 11.49
N PRO A 78 10.59 -11.31 11.42
CA PRO A 78 9.78 -11.51 10.23
C PRO A 78 10.45 -10.81 9.05
N VAL A 79 10.86 -11.59 8.05
CA VAL A 79 11.48 -11.10 6.82
C VAL A 79 10.53 -10.10 6.17
N ARG A 80 10.96 -8.83 6.10
CA ARG A 80 10.17 -7.78 5.46
C ARG A 80 10.28 -7.94 3.94
N LEU A 81 9.30 -8.59 3.34
CA LEU A 81 9.23 -8.73 1.89
C LEU A 81 9.09 -7.34 1.23
N PRO A 82 9.91 -7.05 0.20
CA PRO A 82 9.76 -5.83 -0.58
C PRO A 82 8.39 -5.84 -1.30
N PRO A 83 7.78 -4.66 -1.54
CA PRO A 83 6.57 -4.60 -2.34
C PRO A 83 6.85 -5.05 -3.77
N SER A 84 5.87 -5.72 -4.39
CA SER A 84 5.91 -6.06 -5.81
C SER A 84 5.87 -4.82 -6.70
N ALA A 85 6.34 -4.92 -7.95
CA ALA A 85 6.28 -3.83 -8.93
C ALA A 85 4.85 -3.31 -9.15
N ARG A 86 3.85 -4.20 -9.14
CA ARG A 86 2.43 -3.82 -9.22
C ARG A 86 1.99 -2.99 -8.02
N GLN A 87 2.40 -3.38 -6.80
CA GLN A 87 2.07 -2.62 -5.59
C GLN A 87 2.74 -1.24 -5.58
N ILE A 88 3.97 -1.13 -6.07
CA ILE A 88 4.66 0.17 -6.21
C ILE A 88 3.90 1.06 -7.19
N LYS A 89 3.57 0.55 -8.38
CA LYS A 89 2.81 1.30 -9.39
C LYS A 89 1.48 1.81 -8.84
N LEU A 90 0.71 0.96 -8.17
CA LEU A 90 -0.56 1.34 -7.55
C LEU A 90 -0.37 2.36 -6.42
N ALA A 91 0.72 2.25 -5.65
CA ALA A 91 1.04 3.19 -4.58
C ALA A 91 1.39 4.59 -5.12
N GLU A 92 2.20 4.65 -6.17
CA GLU A 92 2.55 5.89 -6.87
C GLU A 92 1.31 6.57 -7.43
N GLU A 93 0.49 5.82 -8.19
CA GLU A 93 -0.76 6.31 -8.76
C GLU A 93 -1.70 6.86 -7.66
N ALA A 94 -1.88 6.12 -6.57
CA ALA A 94 -2.72 6.57 -5.44
C ALA A 94 -2.19 7.88 -4.81
N CYS A 95 -0.87 8.04 -4.70
CA CYS A 95 -0.27 9.25 -4.12
C CYS A 95 -0.43 10.49 -5.02
N GLU A 96 -0.66 10.32 -6.33
CA GLU A 96 -0.90 11.42 -7.26
C GLU A 96 -2.35 11.93 -7.25
N TRP A 97 -3.31 11.11 -6.84
CA TRP A 97 -4.74 11.48 -6.87
C TRP A 97 -5.10 12.78 -6.14
N PRO A 98 -4.58 13.07 -4.93
CA PRO A 98 -4.85 14.35 -4.27
C PRO A 98 -4.39 15.54 -5.11
N ALA A 99 -3.24 15.44 -5.78
CA ALA A 99 -2.72 16.50 -6.64
C ALA A 99 -3.58 16.67 -7.90
N ARG A 100 -4.06 15.55 -8.45
CA ARG A 100 -4.83 15.50 -9.71
C ARG A 100 -6.28 15.96 -9.55
N PHE A 101 -6.98 15.55 -8.50
CA PHE A 101 -8.44 15.72 -8.39
C PHE A 101 -8.88 16.76 -7.36
N VAL A 102 -8.02 17.14 -6.40
CA VAL A 102 -8.37 18.10 -5.35
C VAL A 102 -7.76 19.45 -5.69
N ALA A 103 -8.54 20.35 -6.28
CA ALA A 103 -8.06 21.68 -6.71
C ALA A 103 -7.72 22.62 -5.54
N ASP A 104 -8.51 22.58 -4.47
CA ASP A 104 -8.34 23.45 -3.31
C ASP A 104 -7.15 22.98 -2.44
N LEU A 105 -6.14 23.83 -2.28
CA LEU A 105 -4.91 23.54 -1.53
C LEU A 105 -5.18 23.19 -0.06
N ARG A 106 -6.14 23.86 0.58
CA ARG A 106 -6.50 23.63 1.99
C ARG A 106 -7.20 22.29 2.16
N VAL A 107 -8.04 21.91 1.21
CA VAL A 107 -8.72 20.61 1.14
C VAL A 107 -7.70 19.49 0.92
N ARG A 108 -6.75 19.72 0.00
CA ARG A 108 -5.65 18.80 -0.28
C ARG A 108 -4.73 18.61 0.93
N GLU A 109 -4.39 19.69 1.63
CA GLU A 109 -3.54 19.64 2.82
C GLU A 109 -4.17 18.78 3.92
N ALA A 110 -5.47 18.94 4.20
CA ALA A 110 -6.16 18.12 5.19
C ALA A 110 -6.08 16.61 4.88
N LEU A 111 -6.14 16.25 3.59
CA LEU A 111 -5.96 14.88 3.13
C LEU A 111 -4.50 14.40 3.30
N HIS A 112 -3.51 15.23 2.94
CA HIS A 112 -2.09 14.92 3.14
C HIS A 112 -1.73 14.71 4.62
N ILE A 113 -2.28 15.52 5.53
CA ILE A 113 -2.13 15.35 6.98
C ILE A 113 -2.64 13.96 7.40
N TRP A 114 -3.76 13.52 6.85
CA TRP A 114 -4.31 12.19 7.09
C TRP A 114 -3.43 11.07 6.53
N MET A 115 -2.93 11.21 5.30
CA MET A 115 -2.01 10.24 4.69
C MET A 115 -0.71 10.13 5.50
N ALA A 116 -0.12 11.26 5.90
CA ALA A 116 1.05 11.29 6.76
C ALA A 116 0.80 10.60 8.11
N ALA A 117 -0.37 10.82 8.73
CA ALA A 117 -0.76 10.14 9.95
C ALA A 117 -0.84 8.60 9.78
N LYS A 118 -1.29 8.13 8.61
CA LYS A 118 -1.33 6.69 8.28
C LYS A 118 0.06 6.09 8.07
N ALA A 119 0.97 6.81 7.43
CA ALA A 119 2.35 6.38 7.26
C ALA A 119 3.09 6.31 8.60
N LEU A 120 2.96 7.36 9.42
CA LEU A 120 3.65 7.50 10.71
C LEU A 120 2.99 6.73 11.87
N ARG A 121 1.83 6.08 11.62
CA ARG A 121 1.03 5.40 12.64
C ARG A 121 0.67 6.32 13.84
N ARG A 122 0.41 7.60 13.56
CA ARG A 122 0.04 8.61 14.57
C ARG A 122 -1.45 8.94 14.51
N PRO A 123 -2.07 9.39 15.61
CA PRO A 123 -3.46 9.83 15.60
C PRO A 123 -3.60 11.09 14.73
N TRP A 124 -4.38 10.99 13.66
CA TRP A 124 -4.56 12.04 12.66
C TRP A 124 -5.04 13.37 13.26
N GLN A 125 -5.98 13.34 14.21
CA GLN A 125 -6.51 14.56 14.84
C GLN A 125 -5.41 15.37 15.53
N LYS A 126 -4.50 14.71 16.26
CA LYS A 126 -3.37 15.39 16.91
C LYS A 126 -2.41 16.01 15.87
N LEU A 127 -2.21 15.33 14.75
CA LEU A 127 -1.35 15.83 13.67
C LEU A 127 -1.98 17.03 12.96
N ALA A 128 -3.31 17.06 12.81
CA ALA A 128 -4.04 18.21 12.29
C ALA A 128 -3.96 19.43 13.24
N GLU A 129 -4.15 19.22 14.54
CA GLU A 129 -4.00 20.27 15.56
C GLU A 129 -2.59 20.86 15.59
N GLN A 130 -1.55 20.01 15.50
CA GLN A 130 -0.15 20.44 15.40
C GLN A 130 0.12 21.29 14.15
N ARG A 131 -0.72 21.17 13.12
CA ARG A 131 -0.67 21.97 11.89
C ARG A 131 -1.60 23.18 11.92
N GLY A 132 -2.18 23.52 13.07
CA GLY A 132 -3.03 24.70 13.26
C GLY A 132 -4.49 24.52 12.84
N TRP A 133 -4.94 23.28 12.63
CA TRP A 133 -6.32 23.01 12.23
C TRP A 133 -7.23 22.69 13.42
N ALA A 134 -8.43 23.26 13.43
CA ALA A 134 -9.51 22.76 14.27
C ALA A 134 -9.96 21.36 13.77
N LYS A 135 -10.22 20.44 14.71
CA LYS A 135 -10.55 19.02 14.40
C LYS A 135 -11.70 18.87 13.41
N GLU A 136 -12.82 19.56 13.66
CA GLU A 136 -14.01 19.47 12.83
C GLU A 136 -13.78 20.06 11.43
N THR A 137 -13.01 21.15 11.34
CA THR A 137 -12.62 21.74 10.06
C THR A 137 -11.77 20.75 9.27
N ALA A 138 -10.72 20.18 9.87
CA ALA A 138 -9.88 19.19 9.21
C ALA A 138 -10.69 17.97 8.74
N LYS A 139 -11.68 17.52 9.53
CA LYS A 139 -12.56 16.40 9.18
C LYS A 139 -13.40 16.70 7.95
N ARG A 140 -14.09 17.85 7.93
CA ARG A 140 -14.91 18.29 6.80
C ARG A 140 -14.09 18.43 5.52
N TYR A 141 -12.90 19.03 5.63
CA TYR A 141 -12.01 19.22 4.49
C TYR A 141 -11.49 17.88 3.96
N ARG A 142 -11.09 16.96 4.84
CA ARG A 142 -10.70 15.60 4.44
C ARG A 142 -11.84 14.86 3.74
N GLU A 143 -13.06 14.92 4.29
CA GLU A 143 -14.23 14.27 3.68
C GLU A 143 -14.54 14.84 2.30
N ARG A 144 -14.46 16.17 2.14
CA ARG A 144 -14.57 16.83 0.84
C ARG A 144 -13.48 16.39 -0.13
N ALA A 145 -12.24 16.28 0.32
CA ALA A 145 -11.12 15.81 -0.51
C ALA A 145 -11.36 14.39 -1.02
N ILE A 146 -11.80 13.48 -0.15
CA ILE A 146 -12.09 12.09 -0.52
C ILE A 146 -13.22 12.02 -1.54
N TYR A 147 -14.28 12.80 -1.33
CA TYR A 147 -15.38 12.88 -2.30
C TYR A 147 -14.89 13.33 -3.68
N GLN A 148 -14.08 14.39 -3.75
CA GLN A 148 -13.49 14.86 -5.00
C GLN A 148 -12.61 13.81 -5.68
N VAL A 149 -11.82 13.05 -4.92
CA VAL A 149 -11.03 11.95 -5.46
C VAL A 149 -11.93 10.85 -6.02
N VAL A 150 -12.95 10.41 -5.27
CA VAL A 150 -13.90 9.39 -5.75
C VAL A 150 -14.57 9.84 -7.05
N THR A 151 -15.14 11.04 -7.07
CA THR A 151 -15.79 11.59 -8.28
C THR A 151 -14.80 11.73 -9.43
N GLY A 152 -13.57 12.18 -9.16
CA GLY A 152 -12.53 12.32 -10.17
C GLY A 152 -12.09 10.98 -10.78
N LEU A 153 -11.97 9.94 -9.97
CA LEU A 153 -11.62 8.58 -10.41
C LEU A 153 -12.74 7.97 -11.25
N SER A 154 -14.00 8.09 -10.80
CA SER A 154 -15.17 7.64 -11.56
C SER A 154 -15.29 8.38 -12.89
N ALA A 155 -15.11 9.70 -12.90
CA ALA A 155 -15.18 10.51 -14.13
C ALA A 155 -14.02 10.21 -15.11
N ALA A 156 -12.85 9.83 -14.59
CA ALA A 156 -11.70 9.44 -15.40
C ALA A 156 -11.76 7.97 -15.88
N CYS A 157 -12.82 7.22 -15.53
CA CYS A 157 -12.98 5.80 -15.83
C CYS A 157 -11.75 4.96 -15.45
N ILE A 158 -11.12 5.26 -14.31
CA ILE A 158 -9.98 4.49 -13.83
C ILE A 158 -10.50 3.16 -13.26
N PRO A 159 -9.98 2.00 -13.67
CA PRO A 159 -10.46 0.72 -13.19
C PRO A 159 -10.05 0.49 -11.73
N VAL A 160 -10.95 -0.09 -10.94
CA VAL A 160 -10.67 -0.55 -9.58
C VAL A 160 -9.88 -1.84 -9.67
N ASP A 161 -8.56 -1.75 -9.44
CA ASP A 161 -7.79 -2.96 -9.15
C ASP A 161 -8.21 -3.44 -7.75
N ARG A 162 -8.80 -4.63 -7.61
CA ARG A 162 -9.07 -5.21 -6.28
C ARG A 162 -7.92 -6.07 -5.77
N GLY A 163 -6.99 -6.47 -6.64
CA GLY A 163 -5.97 -7.47 -6.32
C GLY A 163 -6.58 -8.81 -5.87
N LYS A 164 -5.99 -9.94 -6.22
CA LYS A 164 -6.27 -11.15 -5.44
C LYS A 164 -5.48 -11.01 -4.14
N ARG A 165 -6.18 -10.91 -3.01
CA ARG A 165 -5.57 -11.01 -1.68
C ARG A 165 -4.92 -12.37 -1.51
#